data_AF-A0A176RUY8-F1
#
_entry.id   AF-A0A176RUY8-F1
#
_cell.length_a   1.000
_cell.length_b   1.000
_cell.length_c   1.000
_cell.angle_alpha   90.00
_cell.angle_beta   90.00
_cell.angle_gamma   90.00
#
_symmetry.space_group_name_H-M   'P 1'
#
loop_
_entity.id
_entity.type
_entity.pdbx_description
1 polymer ?
#
loop_
_entity_poly.entity_id
_entity_poly.type
_entity_poly.pdbx_seq_one_letter_code
_entity_poly.pdbx_strand_id
1 'polypeptide(L)'
;MDMQFIAITLGDPAGIGPEIVVKSLSDPKVYEVCQPLVIGDKSVIKQALTICQLNADIHVVEKPQAGKYQRGTIDLIECDSFGLIR
;
A
#
# COMPACT_ATOMS: atom_id res chain seq x y z
N MET A 1 2.41 10.97 21.49
CA MET A 1 3.28 11.06 20.29
C MET A 1 2.36 10.99 19.10
N ASP A 2 2.35 12.03 18.27
CA ASP A 2 1.56 11.99 17.04
C ASP A 2 2.28 11.04 16.07
N MET A 3 1.58 9.99 15.61
CA MET A 3 2.12 9.08 14.60
C MET A 3 2.33 9.83 13.29
N GLN A 4 3.46 9.58 12.64
CA GLN A 4 3.82 10.26 11.39
C GLN A 4 3.36 9.45 10.18
N PHE A 5 2.94 10.17 9.14
CA PHE A 5 2.72 9.59 7.82
C PHE A 5 4.04 9.16 7.20
N ILE A 6 4.12 7.91 6.75
CA ILE A 6 5.25 7.41 5.97
C ILE A 6 4.72 7.01 4.60
N ALA A 7 5.12 7.77 3.58
CA ALA A 7 4.85 7.41 2.19
C ALA A 7 5.77 6.26 1.77
N ILE A 8 5.18 5.21 1.21
CA ILE A 8 5.86 4.01 0.72
C ILE A 8 5.59 3.92 -0.77
N THR A 9 6.61 4.19 -1.59
CA THR A 9 6.53 3.97 -3.03
C THR A 9 6.58 2.47 -3.33
N LEU A 10 5.69 1.98 -4.19
CA LEU A 10 5.69 0.57 -4.63
C LEU A 10 6.98 0.16 -5.35
N GLY A 11 7.63 1.11 -6.03
CA GLY A 11 8.78 0.83 -6.90
C GLY A 11 8.34 0.22 -8.23
N ASP A 12 9.22 -0.58 -8.83
CA ASP A 12 8.95 -1.27 -10.10
C ASP A 12 7.93 -2.41 -9.90
N PRO A 13 6.77 -2.38 -10.60
CA PRO A 13 5.77 -3.45 -10.58
C PRO A 13 6.28 -4.84 -10.95
N ALA A 14 7.35 -4.94 -11.76
CA ALA A 14 7.94 -6.20 -12.18
C ALA A 14 9.00 -6.73 -11.18
N GLY A 15 9.39 -5.93 -10.20
CA GLY A 15 10.29 -6.33 -9.11
C GLY A 15 9.54 -7.00 -7.96
N ILE A 16 10.25 -7.21 -6.84
CA ILE A 16 9.69 -7.80 -5.61
C ILE A 16 9.15 -6.76 -4.60
N GLY A 17 9.23 -5.48 -4.95
CA GLY A 17 8.82 -4.35 -4.09
C GLY A 17 7.37 -4.50 -3.63
N PRO A 18 6.40 -4.75 -4.53
CA PRO A 18 5.00 -4.94 -4.17
C PRO A 18 4.78 -6.03 -3.12
N GLU A 19 5.42 -7.19 -3.25
CA GLU A 19 5.32 -8.30 -2.30
C GLU A 19 5.89 -7.94 -0.92
N ILE A 20 7.02 -7.21 -0.90
CA ILE A 20 7.61 -6.72 0.35
C ILE A 20 6.65 -5.75 1.04
N VAL A 21 6.07 -4.80 0.29
CA VAL A 21 5.12 -3.82 0.84
C VAL A 21 3.93 -4.51 1.47
N VAL A 22 3.24 -5.40 0.77
CA VAL A 22 2.04 -6.06 1.32
C VAL A 22 2.34 -6.95 2.52
N LYS A 23 3.53 -7.60 2.54
CA LYS A 23 3.98 -8.39 3.71
C LYS A 23 4.28 -7.48 4.90
N SER A 24 5.01 -6.39 4.71
CA SER A 24 5.28 -5.41 5.77
C SER A 24 3.99 -4.83 6.35
N LEU A 25 3.02 -4.47 5.51
CA LEU A 25 1.72 -3.93 5.93
C LEU A 25 0.78 -4.98 6.54
N SER A 26 1.18 -6.24 6.61
CA SER A 26 0.46 -7.28 7.36
C SER A 26 0.89 -7.37 8.82
N ASP A 27 2.09 -6.85 9.16
CA ASP A 27 2.64 -6.85 10.51
C ASP A 27 2.01 -5.72 11.36
N PRO A 28 1.34 -6.03 12.49
CA PRO A 28 0.76 -5.01 13.36
C PRO A 28 1.79 -3.99 13.86
N LYS A 29 3.07 -4.37 14.02
CA LYS A 29 4.12 -3.47 14.51
C LYS A 29 4.33 -2.25 13.63
N VAL A 30 4.04 -2.35 12.33
CA VAL A 30 4.15 -1.20 11.42
C VAL A 30 3.15 -0.11 11.80
N TYR A 31 1.91 -0.49 12.13
CA TYR A 31 0.85 0.45 12.52
C TYR A 31 1.01 0.97 13.96
N GLU A 32 1.90 0.38 14.76
CA GLU A 32 2.27 0.88 16.09
C GLU A 32 3.30 2.03 16.01
N VAL A 33 4.06 2.12 14.92
CA VAL A 33 5.16 3.09 14.77
C VAL A 33 4.91 4.16 13.71
N CYS A 34 4.01 3.93 12.75
CA CYS A 34 3.70 4.90 11.71
C CYS A 34 2.30 4.74 11.14
N GLN A 35 1.93 5.72 10.31
CA GLN A 35 0.75 5.71 9.46
C GLN A 35 1.21 5.45 8.00
N PRO A 36 1.28 4.19 7.56
CA PRO A 36 1.82 3.84 6.25
C PRO A 36 0.83 4.21 5.15
N LEU A 37 1.31 4.92 4.13
CA LEU A 37 0.55 5.30 2.94
C LEU A 37 1.27 4.81 1.70
N VAL A 38 0.64 3.94 0.92
CA VAL A 38 1.25 3.42 -0.31
C VAL A 38 1.00 4.39 -1.47
N ILE A 39 2.00 4.58 -2.32
CA ILE A 39 1.88 5.33 -3.58
C ILE A 39 2.22 4.37 -4.73
N GLY A 40 1.26 4.19 -5.65
CA GLY A 40 1.46 3.41 -6.87
C GLY A 40 0.16 2.79 -7.40
N ASP A 41 0.28 1.69 -8.14
CA ASP A 41 -0.83 1.09 -8.89
C ASP A 41 -1.63 0.07 -8.06
N LYS A 42 -2.95 0.24 -8.03
CA LYS A 42 -3.88 -0.63 -7.31
C LYS A 42 -3.87 -2.07 -7.81
N SER A 43 -3.75 -2.28 -9.13
CA SER A 43 -3.71 -3.61 -9.74
C SER A 43 -2.47 -4.39 -9.31
N VAL A 44 -1.34 -3.71 -9.15
CA VAL A 44 -0.07 -4.28 -8.69
C VAL A 44 -0.18 -4.73 -7.23
N ILE A 45 -0.80 -3.92 -6.36
CA ILE A 45 -1.05 -4.32 -4.95
C ILE A 45 -1.98 -5.54 -4.89
N LYS A 46 -3.05 -5.57 -5.69
CA LYS A 46 -3.96 -6.73 -5.75
C LYS A 46 -3.23 -8.00 -6.17
N GLN A 47 -2.36 -7.90 -7.16
CA GLN A 47 -1.53 -9.02 -7.61
C GLN A 47 -0.59 -9.49 -6.49
N ALA A 48 0.10 -8.56 -5.82
CA ALA A 48 1.00 -8.88 -4.72
C ALA A 48 0.28 -9.55 -3.54
N LEU A 49 -0.92 -9.08 -3.16
CA LEU A 49 -1.77 -9.70 -2.14
C LEU A 49 -2.12 -11.15 -2.52
N THR A 50 -2.48 -11.38 -3.79
CA THR A 50 -2.79 -12.71 -4.32
C THR A 50 -1.58 -13.64 -4.25
N ILE A 51 -0.41 -13.18 -4.74
CA ILE A 51 0.85 -13.95 -4.73
C ILE A 51 1.26 -14.31 -3.30
N CYS A 52 1.13 -13.36 -2.37
CA CYS A 52 1.51 -13.54 -0.97
C CYS A 52 0.45 -14.27 -0.12
N GLN A 53 -0.72 -14.59 -0.69
CA GLN A 53 -1.85 -15.19 0.03
C GLN A 53 -2.29 -14.36 1.25
N LEU A 54 -2.31 -13.04 1.08
CA LEU A 54 -2.70 -12.08 2.11
C LEU A 54 -4.06 -11.46 1.77
N ASN A 55 -4.88 -11.25 2.79
CA ASN A 55 -6.15 -10.55 2.68
C ASN A 55 -6.04 -9.15 3.28
N ALA A 56 -6.20 -8.14 2.44
CA ALA A 56 -6.33 -6.75 2.86
C ALA A 56 -7.24 -6.01 1.87
N ASP A 57 -8.04 -5.09 2.40
CA ASP A 57 -8.79 -4.14 1.59
C ASP A 57 -7.86 -3.05 1.06
N ILE A 58 -8.18 -2.50 -0.11
CA ILE A 58 -7.45 -1.36 -0.67
C ILE A 58 -8.36 -0.14 -0.62
N HIS A 59 -7.93 0.86 0.15
CA HIS A 59 -8.64 2.13 0.32
C HIS A 59 -7.92 3.23 -0.44
N VAL A 60 -8.48 3.64 -1.58
CA VAL A 60 -7.88 4.68 -2.41
C VAL A 60 -8.22 6.05 -1.82
N VAL A 61 -7.21 6.89 -1.63
CA VAL A 61 -7.31 8.22 -1.05
C VAL A 61 -6.56 9.25 -1.91
N GLU A 62 -7.04 10.50 -1.92
CA GLU A 62 -6.38 11.59 -2.65
C GLU A 62 -5.30 12.30 -1.82
N LYS A 63 -5.41 12.23 -0.49
CA LYS A 63 -4.54 12.94 0.45
C LYS A 63 -4.24 12.05 1.66
N PRO A 64 -3.05 12.17 2.29
CA PRO A 64 -2.71 11.38 3.47
C PRO A 64 -3.76 11.45 4.59
N GLN A 65 -4.35 12.64 4.83
CA GLN A 65 -5.30 12.85 5.92
C GLN A 65 -6.60 12.04 5.78
N ALA A 66 -6.90 11.50 4.60
CA ALA A 66 -8.08 10.67 4.37
C ALA A 66 -7.84 9.17 4.63
N GLY A 67 -6.59 8.77 4.93
CA GLY A 67 -6.24 7.38 5.22
C GLY A 67 -6.87 6.84 6.51
N LYS A 68 -7.19 5.55 6.53
CA LYS A 68 -7.71 4.86 7.72
C LYS A 68 -6.58 4.41 8.65
N TYR A 69 -5.42 4.06 8.10
CA TYR A 69 -4.23 3.58 8.78
C TYR A 69 -4.52 2.42 9.73
N GLN A 70 -5.28 1.44 9.24
CA GLN A 70 -5.73 0.28 10.00
C GLN A 70 -5.20 -1.00 9.37
N ARG A 71 -4.65 -1.89 10.21
CA ARG A 71 -4.20 -3.20 9.75
C ARG A 71 -5.34 -3.95 9.06
N GLY A 72 -5.05 -4.50 7.89
CA GLY A 72 -6.04 -5.14 7.02
C GLY A 72 -6.67 -4.19 6.01
N THR A 73 -6.32 -2.91 6.02
CA THR A 73 -6.64 -1.96 4.95
C THR A 73 -5.36 -1.22 4.53
N ILE A 74 -5.03 -1.30 3.24
CA ILE A 74 -3.91 -0.57 2.63
C ILE A 74 -4.47 0.74 2.09
N ASP A 75 -4.08 1.87 2.70
CA ASP A 75 -4.35 3.19 2.14
C ASP A 75 -3.40 3.46 0.97
N LEU A 76 -3.98 3.86 -0.16
CA LEU A 76 -3.29 4.00 -1.44
C LEU A 76 -3.58 5.36 -2.05
N ILE A 77 -2.54 6.12 -2.38
CA ILE A 77 -2.62 7.17 -3.40
C ILE A 77 -2.33 6.49 -4.74
N GLU A 78 -3.36 6.41 -5.58
CA GLU A 78 -3.26 5.76 -6.89
C GLU A 78 -2.42 6.61 -7.84
N CYS A 79 -1.37 5.99 -8.38
CA CYS A 79 -0.53 6.54 -9.43
C CYS A 79 -0.54 5.51 -10.57
N ASP A 80 -1.27 5.83 -11.64
CA ASP A 80 -1.41 4.95 -12.79
C ASP A 80 -0.10 4.94 -13.59
N SER A 81 0.64 3.84 -13.49
CA SER A 81 1.88 3.62 -14.25
C SER A 81 1.61 3.08 -15.66
N PHE A 82 0.39 2.63 -15.98
CA PHE A 82 0.08 1.88 -17.19
C PHE A 82 -1.05 2.48 -18.04
N GLY A 83 -1.40 3.75 -17.83
CA GLY A 83 -2.43 4.50 -18.57
C GLY A 83 -2.25 4.63 -20.10
N LEU A 84 -1.35 3.85 -20.72
CA LEU A 84 -1.08 3.81 -22.16
C LEU A 84 -1.35 2.43 -22.81
N ILE A 85 -1.73 1.40 -22.04
CA ILE A 85 -2.01 0.06 -22.59
C ILE A 85 -3.29 -0.51 -21.96
N ARG A 86 -4.43 0.10 -22.30
CA ARG A 86 -5.76 -0.48 -22.09
C ARG A 86 -6.55 -0.42 -23.37
#